data_AF-A0A2D4ISK8-F1
#
_entry.id   AF-A0A2D4ISK8-F1
#
_cell.length_a   1.000
_cell.length_b   1.000
_cell.length_c   1.000
_cell.angle_alpha   90.00
_cell.angle_beta   90.00
_cell.angle_gamma   90.00
#
_symmetry.space_group_name_H-M   'P 1'
#
loop_
_entity.id
_entity.type
_entity.pdbx_description
1 polymer ?
#
loop_
_entity_poly.entity_id
_entity_poly.type
_entity_poly.pdbx_seq_one_letter_code
_entity_poly.pdbx_strand_id
1 'polypeptide(L)'
;YMGDEKNDEAAAGSLPLVSVSLFTPLTPAEMAPYMKSLSRGQNVEDILEVLTDIDEMARRRPEILAFFSTHLQKLMNSEEETCRNLAFNLALRSIQNNPSIAADFLPTFMYCLGSCDFEVVQTALRNLPEYTLLCQEHAAALLQRAFLVGMYGQMDTSSQISEALKILHMEATM
;
A
#
# COMPACT_ATOMS: atom_id res chain seq x y z
N TYR A 1 -60.38 47.28 -18.44
CA TYR A 1 -60.10 47.73 -17.07
C TYR A 1 -59.29 46.64 -16.39
N MET A 2 -58.01 46.93 -16.09
CA MET A 2 -57.08 46.33 -15.08
C MET A 2 -56.76 44.82 -15.21
N GLY A 3 -55.51 44.34 -15.35
CA GLY A 3 -54.33 44.49 -14.45
C GLY A 3 -54.45 43.41 -13.36
N ASP A 4 -53.50 42.55 -12.96
CA ASP A 4 -52.04 42.41 -13.05
C ASP A 4 -51.70 40.97 -12.55
N GLU A 5 -50.74 40.28 -13.17
CA GLU A 5 -49.45 39.82 -12.57
C GLU A 5 -49.38 38.44 -11.87
N LYS A 6 -48.28 37.76 -12.23
CA LYS A 6 -47.70 36.49 -11.77
C LYS A 6 -47.75 36.22 -10.26
N ASN A 7 -47.85 34.93 -9.91
CA ASN A 7 -46.87 34.34 -8.98
C ASN A 7 -46.73 32.82 -9.20
N ASP A 8 -45.60 32.43 -9.78
CA ASP A 8 -45.08 31.06 -9.76
C ASP A 8 -44.51 30.79 -8.36
N GLU A 9 -45.16 29.97 -7.53
CA GLU A 9 -44.52 29.41 -6.34
C GLU A 9 -44.15 27.95 -6.57
N ALA A 10 -42.94 27.79 -7.11
CA ALA A 10 -42.12 26.60 -6.95
C ALA A 10 -41.81 26.42 -5.46
N ALA A 11 -42.66 25.68 -4.74
CA ALA A 11 -42.35 25.22 -3.39
C ALA A 11 -41.44 23.98 -3.49
N ALA A 12 -40.16 24.23 -3.24
CA ALA A 12 -39.04 23.32 -3.20
C ALA A 12 -39.40 21.91 -2.66
N GLY A 13 -39.22 20.90 -3.53
CA GLY A 13 -39.07 19.53 -3.07
C GLY A 13 -37.84 19.45 -2.18
N SER A 14 -38.07 19.19 -0.89
CA SER A 14 -37.01 18.96 0.09
C SER A 14 -36.17 17.76 -0.37
N LEU A 15 -35.01 18.05 -0.95
CA LEU A 15 -33.99 17.03 -1.21
C LEU A 15 -33.51 16.48 0.14
N PRO A 16 -33.33 15.16 0.26
CA PRO A 16 -32.77 14.59 1.47
C PRO A 16 -31.36 15.17 1.68
N LEU A 17 -31.12 15.73 2.86
CA LEU A 17 -29.80 16.18 3.26
C LEU A 17 -28.87 14.98 3.25
N VAL A 18 -28.06 14.86 2.21
CA VAL A 18 -26.92 13.97 2.20
C VAL A 18 -26.02 14.43 3.34
N SER A 19 -25.95 13.64 4.40
CA SER A 19 -25.00 13.85 5.48
C SER A 19 -23.61 13.78 4.86
N VAL A 20 -23.03 14.94 4.56
CA VAL A 20 -21.61 15.06 4.28
C VAL A 20 -20.93 14.67 5.60
N SER A 21 -20.46 13.42 5.69
CA SER A 21 -19.52 13.05 6.73
C SER A 21 -18.38 14.05 6.64
N LEU A 22 -18.26 14.91 7.64
CA LEU A 22 -17.13 15.79 7.82
C LEU A 22 -15.90 14.89 7.97
N PHE A 23 -15.24 14.59 6.85
CA PHE A 23 -13.92 14.00 6.86
C PHE A 23 -13.01 15.03 7.53
N THR A 24 -12.66 14.77 8.79
CA THR A 24 -11.64 15.55 9.47
C THR A 24 -10.36 15.44 8.62
N PRO A 25 -9.81 16.56 8.13
CA PRO A 25 -8.61 16.53 7.30
C PRO A 25 -7.51 15.77 8.04
N LEU A 26 -6.89 14.84 7.35
CA LEU A 26 -5.74 14.10 7.86
C LEU A 26 -4.60 15.07 8.14
N THR A 27 -4.16 15.23 9.38
CA THR A 27 -3.09 16.20 9.68
C THR A 27 -1.75 15.50 9.89
N PRO A 28 -0.66 16.00 9.32
CA PRO A 28 0.70 15.51 9.61
C PRO A 28 1.02 15.53 11.12
N ALA A 29 0.39 16.44 11.87
CA ALA A 29 0.57 16.57 13.31
C ALA A 29 0.06 15.33 14.08
N GLU A 30 -1.04 14.72 13.63
CA GLU A 30 -1.58 13.50 14.24
C GLU A 30 -0.65 12.29 14.02
N MET A 31 0.07 12.24 12.89
CA MET A 31 0.96 11.13 12.53
C MET A 31 2.39 11.28 13.07
N ALA A 32 2.80 12.51 13.41
CA ALA A 32 4.12 12.83 13.93
C ALA A 32 4.61 11.94 15.10
N PRO A 33 3.82 11.57 16.12
CA PRO A 33 4.29 10.69 17.19
C PRO A 33 4.71 9.30 16.67
N TYR A 34 3.93 8.71 15.76
CA TYR A 34 4.23 7.40 15.17
C TYR A 34 5.50 7.46 14.30
N MET A 35 5.62 8.50 13.46
CA MET A 35 6.82 8.70 12.64
C MET A 35 8.08 8.86 13.50
N LYS A 36 7.98 9.61 14.59
CA LYS A 36 9.07 9.81 15.54
C LYS A 36 9.43 8.52 16.27
N SER A 37 8.44 7.69 16.61
CA SER A 37 8.67 6.39 17.22
C SER A 37 9.41 5.45 16.28
N LEU A 38 8.94 5.29 15.03
CA LEU A 38 9.61 4.46 14.02
C LEU A 38 11.04 4.93 13.69
N SER A 39 11.29 6.24 13.70
CA SER A 39 12.65 6.79 13.50
C SER A 39 13.58 6.54 14.67
N ARG A 40 13.04 6.44 15.90
CA ARG A 40 13.80 6.27 17.15
C ARG A 40 13.91 4.82 17.61
N GLY A 41 13.10 3.92 17.04
CA GLY A 41 12.87 2.55 17.50
C GLY A 41 14.06 1.96 18.24
N GLN A 42 13.89 1.76 19.54
CA GLN A 42 14.99 1.31 20.42
C GLN A 42 15.06 -0.22 20.48
N ASN A 43 13.92 -0.90 20.28
CA ASN A 43 13.79 -2.35 20.23
C ASN A 43 12.69 -2.76 19.22
N VAL A 44 12.57 -4.07 18.98
CA VAL A 44 11.62 -4.66 18.02
C VAL A 44 10.17 -4.56 18.47
N GLU A 45 9.91 -4.70 19.77
CA GLU A 45 8.57 -4.69 20.35
C GLU A 45 7.90 -3.31 20.17
N ASP A 46 8.64 -2.23 20.43
CA ASP A 46 8.20 -0.85 20.23
C ASP A 46 7.85 -0.58 18.75
N ILE A 47 8.67 -1.10 17.83
CA ILE A 47 8.42 -0.94 16.39
C ILE A 47 7.16 -1.69 15.99
N LEU A 48 6.99 -2.92 16.49
CA LEU A 48 5.87 -3.78 16.17
C LEU A 48 4.55 -3.22 16.72
N GLU A 49 4.54 -2.67 17.94
CA GLU A 49 3.39 -1.99 18.53
C GLU A 49 2.95 -0.82 17.62
N VAL A 50 3.89 0.03 17.22
CA VAL A 50 3.62 1.17 16.34
C VAL A 50 3.11 0.73 14.96
N LEU A 51 3.70 -0.30 14.36
CA LEU A 51 3.21 -0.83 13.08
C LEU A 51 1.79 -1.42 13.18
N THR A 52 1.47 -2.03 14.32
CA THR A 52 0.14 -2.60 14.58
C THR A 52 -0.91 -1.50 14.72
N ASP A 53 -0.61 -0.44 15.47
CA ASP A 53 -1.48 0.74 15.58
C ASP A 53 -1.73 1.37 14.20
N ILE A 54 -0.67 1.53 13.39
CA ILE A 54 -0.79 2.04 12.02
C ILE A 54 -1.66 1.11 11.17
N ASP A 55 -1.52 -0.21 11.26
CA ASP A 55 -2.37 -1.15 10.52
C ASP A 55 -3.85 -1.00 10.86
N GLU A 56 -4.19 -0.93 12.15
CA GLU A 56 -5.56 -0.75 12.61
C GLU A 56 -6.17 0.56 12.12
N MET A 57 -5.40 1.66 12.16
CA MET A 57 -5.83 2.95 11.63
C MET A 57 -6.03 2.92 10.11
N ALA A 58 -5.10 2.29 9.39
CA ALA A 58 -5.10 2.20 7.94
C ALA A 58 -6.25 1.36 7.37
N ARG A 59 -6.91 0.50 8.17
CA ARG A 59 -8.13 -0.21 7.75
C ARG A 59 -9.29 0.73 7.47
N ARG A 60 -9.37 1.85 8.20
CA ARG A 60 -10.43 2.86 8.04
C ARG A 60 -9.98 4.05 7.20
N ARG A 61 -8.69 4.37 7.26
CA ARG A 61 -8.08 5.56 6.66
C ARG A 61 -6.77 5.20 5.95
N PRO A 62 -6.80 4.45 4.84
CA PRO A 62 -5.59 4.01 4.15
C PRO A 62 -4.72 5.18 3.66
N GLU A 63 -5.29 6.39 3.52
CA GLU A 63 -4.55 7.59 3.17
C GLU A 63 -3.44 7.98 4.16
N ILE A 64 -3.46 7.49 5.42
CA ILE A 64 -2.38 7.74 6.40
C ILE A 64 -1.05 7.14 5.98
N LEU A 65 -1.08 6.09 5.17
CA LEU A 65 0.11 5.33 4.81
C LEU A 65 1.11 6.15 4.00
N ALA A 66 0.63 7.21 3.33
CA ALA A 66 1.47 8.16 2.61
C ALA A 66 2.49 8.90 3.52
N PHE A 67 2.24 9.00 4.83
CA PHE A 67 3.19 9.61 5.77
C PHE A 67 4.34 8.68 6.17
N PHE A 68 4.21 7.38 5.89
CA PHE A 68 5.12 6.36 6.40
C PHE A 68 5.92 5.66 5.31
N SER A 69 5.81 6.07 4.03
CA SER A 69 6.42 5.36 2.89
C SER A 69 7.91 5.06 3.09
N THR A 70 8.70 6.04 3.54
CA THR A 70 10.14 5.84 3.81
C THR A 70 10.39 4.85 4.96
N HIS A 71 9.58 4.89 6.01
CA HIS A 71 9.69 3.95 7.14
C HIS A 71 9.33 2.53 6.70
N LEU A 72 8.24 2.37 5.95
CA LEU A 72 7.80 1.09 5.41
C LEU A 72 8.87 0.50 4.48
N GLN A 73 9.42 1.29 3.57
CA GLN A 73 10.52 0.86 2.69
C GLN A 73 11.73 0.35 3.48
N LYS A 74 12.10 1.03 4.57
CA LYS A 74 13.19 0.55 5.44
C LYS A 74 12.84 -0.78 6.12
N LEU A 75 11.61 -0.90 6.63
CA LEU A 75 11.16 -2.06 7.40
C LEU A 75 10.85 -3.29 6.54
N MET A 76 10.60 -3.12 5.24
CA MET A 76 10.54 -4.24 4.28
C MET A 76 11.85 -5.04 4.20
N ASN A 77 12.96 -4.46 4.64
CA ASN A 77 14.25 -5.15 4.76
C ASN A 77 14.66 -5.37 6.23
N SER A 78 13.71 -5.42 7.16
CA SER A 78 13.98 -5.79 8.55
C SER A 78 14.37 -7.27 8.64
N GLU A 79 15.32 -7.58 9.52
CA GLU A 79 15.66 -8.96 9.90
C GLU A 79 14.48 -9.64 10.63
N GLU A 80 13.63 -8.85 11.30
CA GLU A 80 12.47 -9.33 12.04
C GLU A 80 11.30 -9.67 11.10
N GLU A 81 10.91 -10.95 11.04
CA GLU A 81 9.86 -11.41 10.13
C GLU A 81 8.52 -10.68 10.35
N THR A 82 8.12 -10.45 11.60
CA THR A 82 6.83 -9.82 11.93
C THR A 82 6.78 -8.36 11.47
N CYS A 83 7.82 -7.58 11.74
CA CYS A 83 7.95 -6.21 11.26
C CYS A 83 7.99 -6.16 9.73
N ARG A 84 8.78 -7.04 9.11
CA ARG A 84 8.89 -7.14 7.66
C ARG A 84 7.54 -7.44 7.01
N ASN A 85 6.82 -8.45 7.50
CA ASN A 85 5.51 -8.84 6.96
C ASN A 85 4.48 -7.71 7.08
N LEU A 86 4.40 -7.02 8.23
CA LEU A 86 3.52 -5.85 8.37
C LEU A 86 3.93 -4.71 7.44
N ALA A 87 5.22 -4.45 7.27
CA ALA A 87 5.71 -3.42 6.37
C ALA A 87 5.30 -3.69 4.91
N PHE A 88 5.41 -4.93 4.44
CA PHE A 88 4.92 -5.33 3.11
C PHE A 88 3.41 -5.14 2.98
N ASN A 89 2.62 -5.62 3.96
CA ASN A 89 1.16 -5.49 3.94
C ASN A 89 0.71 -4.01 3.89
N LEU A 90 1.35 -3.15 4.68
CA LEU A 90 1.06 -1.72 4.70
C LEU A 90 1.53 -1.02 3.41
N ALA A 91 2.69 -1.39 2.87
CA ALA A 91 3.16 -0.85 1.60
C ALA A 91 2.19 -1.19 0.46
N LEU A 92 1.76 -2.45 0.35
CA LEU A 92 0.80 -2.90 -0.66
C LEU A 92 -0.55 -2.19 -0.50
N ARG A 93 -1.07 -2.07 0.73
CA ARG A 93 -2.30 -1.30 1.00
C ARG A 93 -2.16 0.18 0.61
N SER A 94 -0.99 0.78 0.84
CA SER A 94 -0.72 2.16 0.44
C SER A 94 -0.77 2.33 -1.08
N ILE A 95 -0.21 1.37 -1.82
CA ILE A 95 -0.19 1.39 -3.29
C ILE A 95 -1.57 1.09 -3.86
N GLN A 96 -2.34 0.16 -3.27
CA GLN A 96 -3.73 -0.08 -3.63
C GLN A 96 -4.59 1.19 -3.49
N ASN A 97 -4.36 1.97 -2.43
CA ASN A 97 -5.05 3.23 -2.22
C ASN A 97 -4.60 4.34 -3.18
N ASN A 98 -3.33 4.35 -3.57
CA ASN A 98 -2.80 5.28 -4.56
C ASN A 98 -1.79 4.59 -5.50
N PRO A 99 -2.22 4.05 -6.65
CA PRO A 99 -1.32 3.31 -7.55
C PRO A 99 -0.15 4.14 -8.10
N SER A 100 -0.24 5.47 -8.09
CA SER A 100 0.83 6.33 -8.62
C SER A 100 2.16 6.21 -7.84
N ILE A 101 2.12 5.73 -6.60
CA ILE A 101 3.32 5.56 -5.75
C ILE A 101 3.95 4.16 -5.89
N ALA A 102 3.41 3.27 -6.74
CA ALA A 102 3.95 1.92 -6.90
C ALA A 102 5.45 1.94 -7.25
N ALA A 103 5.84 2.81 -8.18
CA ALA A 103 7.22 2.97 -8.63
C ALA A 103 8.17 3.44 -7.53
N ASP A 104 7.68 4.19 -6.53
CA ASP A 104 8.50 4.68 -5.42
C ASP A 104 9.01 3.54 -4.54
N PHE A 105 8.28 2.43 -4.45
CA PHE A 105 8.66 1.22 -3.69
C PHE A 105 9.52 0.24 -4.49
N LEU A 106 9.65 0.44 -5.81
CA LEU A 106 10.32 -0.51 -6.70
C LEU A 106 11.79 -0.75 -6.33
N PRO A 107 12.61 0.28 -6.03
CA PRO A 107 14.01 0.06 -5.65
C PRO A 107 14.14 -0.82 -4.41
N THR A 108 13.29 -0.59 -3.40
CA THR A 108 13.26 -1.39 -2.18
C THR A 108 12.83 -2.82 -2.46
N PHE A 109 11.77 -3.03 -3.25
CA PHE A 109 11.30 -4.37 -3.58
C PHE A 109 12.37 -5.18 -4.32
N MET A 110 13.05 -4.55 -5.29
CA MET A 110 14.17 -5.15 -6.04
C MET A 110 15.36 -5.49 -5.14
N TYR A 111 15.64 -4.64 -4.15
CA TYR A 111 16.65 -4.89 -3.14
C TYR A 111 16.27 -6.11 -2.29
N CYS A 112 15.02 -6.19 -1.79
CA CYS A 112 14.56 -7.33 -1.00
C CYS A 112 14.64 -8.66 -1.78
N LEU A 113 14.21 -8.69 -3.05
CA LEU A 113 14.39 -9.86 -3.92
C LEU A 113 15.87 -10.24 -4.11
N GLY A 114 16.76 -9.26 -4.06
CA GLY A 114 18.18 -9.42 -4.25
C GLY A 114 19.01 -9.58 -2.98
N SER A 115 18.36 -9.70 -1.82
CA SER A 115 19.05 -9.68 -0.53
C SER A 115 19.91 -10.93 -0.33
N CYS A 116 20.97 -10.79 0.46
CA CYS A 116 21.73 -11.94 0.97
C CYS A 116 21.00 -12.66 2.10
N ASP A 117 19.98 -12.02 2.69
CA ASP A 117 19.11 -12.61 3.71
C ASP A 117 17.97 -13.39 3.04
N PHE A 118 18.02 -14.71 3.21
CA PHE A 118 17.05 -15.64 2.64
C PHE A 118 15.61 -15.34 3.08
N GLU A 119 15.40 -14.95 4.33
CA GLU A 119 14.05 -14.72 4.85
C GLU A 119 13.42 -13.46 4.25
N VAL A 120 14.25 -12.43 3.99
CA VAL A 120 13.83 -11.22 3.29
C VAL A 120 13.44 -11.56 1.85
N VAL A 121 14.28 -12.33 1.14
CA VAL A 121 13.98 -12.76 -0.23
C VAL A 121 12.68 -13.57 -0.27
N GLN A 122 12.48 -14.48 0.68
CA GLN A 122 11.27 -15.30 0.76
C GLN A 122 10.02 -14.47 1.02
N THR A 123 10.07 -13.46 1.90
CA THR A 123 8.94 -12.54 2.09
C THR A 123 8.67 -11.72 0.83
N ALA A 124 9.70 -11.20 0.15
CA ALA A 124 9.53 -10.47 -1.11
C ALA A 124 8.90 -11.34 -2.21
N LEU A 125 9.36 -12.58 -2.36
CA LEU A 125 8.78 -13.55 -3.31
C LEU A 125 7.31 -13.84 -3.00
N ARG A 126 6.94 -14.05 -1.73
CA ARG A 126 5.53 -14.26 -1.32
C ARG A 126 4.62 -13.10 -1.74
N ASN A 127 5.12 -11.86 -1.69
CA ASN A 127 4.39 -10.65 -2.06
C ASN A 127 4.54 -10.26 -3.55
N LEU A 128 5.37 -10.99 -4.32
CA LEU A 128 5.66 -10.68 -5.72
C LEU A 128 4.40 -10.64 -6.60
N PRO A 129 3.45 -11.60 -6.53
CA PRO A 129 2.30 -11.58 -7.42
C PRO A 129 1.46 -10.31 -7.27
N GLU A 130 1.17 -9.93 -6.02
CA GLU A 130 0.37 -8.75 -5.71
C GLU A 130 1.10 -7.45 -6.09
N TYR A 131 2.39 -7.32 -5.74
CA TYR A 131 3.15 -6.13 -6.11
C TYR A 131 3.31 -5.98 -7.64
N THR A 132 3.48 -7.09 -8.36
CA THR A 132 3.58 -7.09 -9.83
C THR A 132 2.29 -6.63 -10.48
N LEU A 133 1.14 -7.04 -9.96
CA LEU A 133 -0.18 -6.55 -10.39
C LEU A 133 -0.31 -5.04 -10.17
N LEU A 134 0.13 -4.55 -9.01
CA LEU A 134 0.06 -3.12 -8.67
C LEU A 134 1.07 -2.25 -9.42
N CYS A 135 2.17 -2.84 -9.90
CA CYS A 135 3.28 -2.16 -10.55
C CYS A 135 3.53 -2.71 -11.97
N GLN A 136 2.46 -2.83 -12.76
CA GLN A 136 2.46 -3.45 -14.09
C GLN A 136 3.50 -2.87 -15.05
N GLU A 137 3.73 -1.56 -15.01
CA GLU A 137 4.74 -0.89 -15.84
C GLU A 137 6.14 -1.53 -15.69
N HIS A 138 6.44 -2.07 -14.51
CA HIS A 138 7.72 -2.68 -14.18
C HIS A 138 7.64 -4.20 -13.96
N ALA A 139 6.51 -4.83 -14.32
CA ALA A 139 6.28 -6.26 -14.11
C ALA A 139 7.37 -7.15 -14.74
N ALA A 140 7.79 -6.83 -15.97
CA ALA A 140 8.83 -7.59 -16.66
C ALA A 140 10.14 -7.62 -15.87
N ALA A 141 10.55 -6.47 -15.31
CA ALA A 141 11.77 -6.38 -14.50
C ALA A 141 11.63 -7.16 -13.18
N LEU A 142 10.48 -7.08 -12.52
CA LEU A 142 10.20 -7.81 -11.27
C LEU A 142 10.27 -9.33 -11.47
N LEU A 143 9.60 -9.84 -12.50
CA LEU A 143 9.58 -11.25 -12.84
C LEU A 143 10.97 -11.76 -13.27
N GLN A 144 11.70 -10.96 -14.05
CA GLN A 144 13.08 -11.28 -14.42
C GLN A 144 13.96 -11.38 -13.17
N ARG A 145 13.83 -10.46 -12.21
CA ARG A 145 14.59 -10.50 -10.95
C ARG A 145 14.28 -11.75 -10.15
N ALA A 146 12.99 -12.09 -9.97
CA ALA A 146 12.57 -13.30 -9.26
C ALA A 146 13.06 -14.60 -9.94
N PHE A 147 13.08 -14.61 -11.27
CA PHE A 147 13.62 -15.74 -12.04
C PHE A 147 15.12 -15.94 -11.81
N LEU A 148 15.91 -14.85 -11.86
CA LEU A 148 17.35 -14.91 -11.59
C LEU A 148 17.64 -15.38 -10.16
N VAL A 149 16.85 -14.92 -9.18
CA VAL A 149 16.94 -15.38 -7.79
C VAL A 149 16.68 -16.88 -7.67
N GLY A 150 15.67 -17.41 -8.38
CA GLY A 150 15.43 -18.86 -8.40
C GLY A 150 16.57 -19.66 -9.03
N MET A 151 17.08 -19.18 -10.17
CA MET A 151 18.18 -19.84 -10.89
C MET A 151 19.49 -19.89 -10.09
N TYR A 152 19.87 -18.78 -9.44
CA TYR A 152 21.17 -18.67 -8.79
C TYR A 152 21.12 -18.89 -7.27
N GLY A 153 19.97 -18.65 -6.64
CA GLY A 153 19.79 -18.73 -5.18
C GLY A 153 19.30 -20.08 -4.68
N GLN A 154 19.13 -21.08 -5.55
CA GLN A 154 18.56 -22.40 -5.21
C GLN A 154 17.18 -22.31 -4.54
N MET A 155 16.38 -21.31 -4.91
CA MET A 155 15.02 -21.10 -4.42
C MET A 155 14.02 -21.54 -5.47
N ASP A 156 12.96 -22.23 -5.06
CA ASP A 156 11.83 -22.46 -5.96
C ASP A 156 10.94 -21.21 -6.02
N THR A 157 11.09 -20.44 -7.09
CA THR A 157 10.29 -19.22 -7.36
C THR A 157 9.15 -19.48 -8.35
N SER A 158 9.00 -20.73 -8.83
CA SER A 158 8.12 -21.08 -9.93
C SER A 158 6.65 -20.78 -9.63
N SER A 159 6.20 -21.07 -8.40
CA SER A 159 4.82 -20.84 -7.97
C SER A 159 4.48 -19.35 -7.93
N GLN A 160 5.35 -18.50 -7.37
CA GLN A 160 5.13 -17.05 -7.29
C GLN A 160 5.15 -16.40 -8.67
N ILE A 161 6.11 -16.79 -9.53
CA ILE A 161 6.18 -16.27 -10.91
C ILE A 161 4.94 -16.68 -11.70
N SER A 162 4.52 -17.95 -11.61
CA SER A 162 3.35 -18.45 -12.32
C SER A 162 2.07 -17.77 -11.88
N GLU A 163 1.92 -17.53 -10.57
CA GLU A 163 0.78 -16.81 -10.01
C GLU A 163 0.75 -15.35 -10.49
N ALA A 164 1.88 -14.65 -10.47
CA ALA A 164 1.99 -13.28 -10.98
C ALA A 164 1.59 -13.19 -12.46
N LEU A 165 2.10 -14.09 -13.31
CA LEU A 165 1.76 -14.16 -14.73
C LEU A 165 0.27 -14.43 -14.96
N LYS A 166 -0.32 -15.33 -14.16
CA LYS A 166 -1.75 -15.64 -14.24
C LYS A 166 -2.60 -14.42 -13.91
N ILE A 167 -2.27 -13.71 -12.83
CA ILE A 167 -3.01 -12.54 -12.37
C ILE A 167 -2.93 -11.40 -13.41
N LEU A 168 -1.72 -11.12 -13.94
CA LEU A 168 -1.53 -10.13 -15.01
C LEU A 168 -2.34 -10.46 -16.26
N HIS A 169 -2.39 -11.74 -16.65
CA HIS A 169 -3.17 -12.14 -17.82
C HIS A 169 -4.68 -11.96 -17.60
N MET A 170 -5.18 -12.28 -16.39
CA MET A 170 -6.60 -12.11 -16.06
C MET A 170 -7.01 -10.64 -16.16
N GLU A 171 -6.21 -9.72 -15.62
CA GLU A 171 -6.49 -8.28 -15.69
C GLU A 171 -6.46 -7.74 -17.12
N ALA A 172 -5.51 -8.20 -17.96
CA ALA A 172 -5.42 -7.77 -19.36
C ALA A 172 -6.60 -8.24 -20.24
N THR A 173 -7.43 -9.17 -19.74
CA THR A 173 -8.60 -9.71 -20.47
C THR A 173 -9.95 -9.17 -20.00
N MET A 174 -9.96 -8.33 -18.95
CA MET A 174 -11.13 -7.62 -18.44
C MET A 174 -11.32 -6.27 -19.15
#